data_AF-T0NH33-F1
#
_entry.id   AF-T0NH33-F1
#
_cell.length_a   1.000
_cell.length_b   1.000
_cell.length_c   1.000
_cell.angle_alpha   90.00
_cell.angle_beta   90.00
_cell.angle_gamma   90.00
#
_symmetry.space_group_name_H-M   'P 1'
#
loop_
_entity.id
_entity.type
_entity.pdbx_description
1 polymer ?
#
loop_
_entity_poly.entity_id
_entity_poly.type
_entity_poly.pdbx_seq_one_letter_code
_entity_poly.pdbx_strand_id
1 'polypeptide(L)' 'MIRTIIERFDIYLLVLSLAAGILVAYFDAKKFKKQDKPVAYKQARYLGIGVAAVAIIFYIIRFMVV' A
#
# COMPACT_ATOMS: atom_id res chain seq x y z
N MET A 1 -19.79 -1.50 10.52
CA MET A 1 -18.32 -1.62 10.65
C MET A 1 -17.59 -1.17 9.40
N ILE A 2 -17.77 -1.84 8.24
CA ILE A 2 -17.04 -1.50 7.00
C ILE A 2 -17.31 -0.07 6.53
N ARG A 3 -18.57 0.39 6.56
CA ARG A 3 -18.94 1.76 6.21
C ARG A 3 -18.21 2.82 7.05
N THR A 4 -18.14 2.62 8.37
CA THR A 4 -17.45 3.51 9.31
C THR A 4 -15.94 3.59 9.04
N ILE A 5 -15.33 2.48 8.61
CA ILE A 5 -13.91 2.44 8.22
C ILE A 5 -13.69 3.24 6.93
N ILE A 6 -14.56 3.06 5.94
CA ILE A 6 -14.50 3.77 4.65
C ILE A 6 -14.72 5.28 4.84
N GLU A 7 -15.66 5.70 5.68
CA GLU A 7 -15.92 7.11 5.97
C GLU A 7 -14.69 7.82 6.58
N ARG A 8 -13.97 7.12 7.46
CA ARG A 8 -12.74 7.60 8.10
C ARG A 8 -11.49 7.49 7.22
N PHE A 9 -11.58 6.85 6.05
CA PHE A 9 -10.45 6.68 5.13
C PHE A 9 -10.18 7.98 4.36
N ASP A 10 -9.59 8.96 5.03
CA ASP A 10 -9.34 10.28 4.47
C ASP A 10 -8.13 10.34 3.51
N ILE A 11 -7.93 11.52 2.92
CA ILE A 11 -6.80 11.78 2.01
C ILE A 11 -5.45 11.57 2.71
N TYR A 12 -5.38 11.82 4.02
CA TYR A 12 -4.17 11.63 4.80
C TYR A 12 -3.79 10.16 4.89
N LEU A 13 -4.76 9.29 5.21
CA LEU A 13 -4.55 7.84 5.27
C LEU A 13 -4.21 7.25 3.89
N LEU A 14 -4.79 7.78 2.81
CA LEU A 14 -4.41 7.44 1.44
C LEU A 14 -2.93 7.75 1.19
N VAL A 15 -2.51 8.99 1.44
CA VAL A 15 -1.12 9.44 1.20
C VAL A 15 -0.13 8.61 2.01
N LEU A 16 -0.43 8.36 3.29
CA LEU A 16 0.43 7.55 4.16
C LEU A 16 0.55 6.11 3.66
N SER A 17 -0.55 5.51 3.23
CA SER A 17 -0.57 4.13 2.70
C SER A 17 0.19 4.02 1.39
N LEU A 18 0.08 5.02 0.50
CA LEU A 18 0.86 5.09 -0.74
C LEU A 18 2.35 5.24 -0.44
N ALA A 19 2.73 6.12 0.48
CA ALA A 19 4.12 6.31 0.89
C ALA A 19 4.72 5.01 1.46
N ALA A 20 3.99 4.33 2.36
CA ALA A 20 4.39 3.04 2.90
C ALA A 20 4.53 1.97 1.81
N GLY A 21 3.56 1.88 0.89
CA GLY A 21 3.61 0.95 -0.24
C GLY A 21 4.84 1.18 -1.14
N ILE A 22 5.17 2.44 -1.43
CA ILE A 22 6.37 2.81 -2.20
C ILE A 22 7.65 2.45 -1.44
N LEU A 23 7.73 2.75 -0.14
CA LEU A 23 8.88 2.40 0.68
C LEU A 23 9.17 0.89 0.63
N VAL A 24 8.14 0.07 0.83
CA VAL A 24 8.29 -1.39 0.81
C VAL A 24 8.61 -1.91 -0.60
N ALA A 25 7.88 -1.44 -1.62
CA ALA A 25 8.03 -1.93 -2.98
C ALA A 25 9.38 -1.56 -3.63
N TYR A 26 9.98 -0.43 -3.24
CA TYR A 26 11.21 0.06 -3.85
C TYR A 26 12.41 0.02 -2.92
N PHE A 27 12.32 0.56 -1.70
CA PHE A 27 13.47 0.66 -0.81
C PHE A 27 13.78 -0.68 -0.15
N ASP A 28 12.80 -1.31 0.49
CA ASP A 28 12.99 -2.62 1.13
C ASP A 28 13.29 -3.70 0.10
N ALA A 29 12.54 -3.72 -1.01
CA ALA A 29 12.83 -4.62 -2.12
C ALA A 29 14.28 -4.48 -2.61
N LYS A 30 14.77 -3.25 -2.84
CA LYS A 30 16.16 -3.03 -3.28
C LYS A 30 17.16 -3.52 -2.24
N LYS A 31 16.87 -3.37 -0.94
CA LYS A 31 17.68 -3.92 0.15
C LYS A 31 17.74 -5.45 0.10
N PHE A 32 16.61 -6.14 -0.11
CA PHE A 32 16.60 -7.60 -0.24
C PHE A 32 17.33 -8.09 -1.49
N LYS A 33 17.24 -7.36 -2.60
CA LYS A 33 18.03 -7.66 -3.81
C LYS A 33 19.54 -7.57 -3.55
N LYS A 34 19.99 -6.57 -2.78
CA LYS A 34 21.41 -6.43 -2.39
C LYS A 34 21.90 -7.54 -1.45
N GLN A 35 21.01 -8.13 -0.66
CA GLN A 35 21.32 -9.22 0.26
C GLN A 35 21.18 -10.61 -0.38
N ASP A 36 20.99 -10.69 -1.69
CA ASP A 36 20.74 -11.93 -2.43
C ASP A 36 19.55 -12.74 -1.87
N LYS A 37 18.48 -12.04 -1.46
CA LYS A 37 17.23 -12.63 -0.95
C LYS A 37 16.10 -12.49 -1.99
N PRO A 38 16.06 -13.34 -3.03
CA PRO A 38 15.13 -13.17 -4.16
C PRO A 38 13.66 -13.37 -3.78
N VAL A 39 13.38 -14.24 -2.80
CA VAL A 39 12.01 -14.48 -2.30
C VAL A 39 11.49 -13.24 -1.58
N ALA A 40 12.27 -12.70 -0.64
CA ALA A 40 11.92 -11.49 0.10
C ALA A 40 11.80 -10.27 -0.82
N TYR A 41 12.64 -10.17 -1.86
CA TYR A 41 12.52 -9.14 -2.89
C TYR A 41 11.15 -9.18 -3.60
N LYS A 42 10.74 -10.36 -4.08
CA LYS A 42 9.43 -10.52 -4.75
C LYS A 42 8.29 -10.20 -3.79
N GLN A 43 8.34 -10.74 -2.57
CA GLN A 43 7.32 -10.49 -1.55
C GLN A 43 7.18 -9.00 -1.23
N ALA A 44 8.29 -8.29 -1.00
CA ALA A 44 8.27 -6.85 -0.74
C ALA A 44 7.65 -6.06 -1.90
N ARG A 45 7.98 -6.38 -3.16
CA ARG A 45 7.34 -5.72 -4.31
C ARG A 45 5.84 -5.98 -4.36
N TYR A 46 5.41 -7.24 -4.23
CA TYR A 46 3.99 -7.58 -4.30
C TYR A 46 3.20 -6.98 -3.15
N LEU A 47 3.74 -7.01 -1.93
CA LEU A 47 3.09 -6.41 -0.76
C LEU A 47 3.01 -4.89 -0.86
N GLY A 48 4.11 -4.22 -1.21
CA GLY A 48 4.11 -2.75 -1.32
C GLY A 48 3.17 -2.25 -2.42
N ILE A 49 3.17 -2.90 -3.60
CA ILE A 49 2.23 -2.59 -4.69
C ILE A 49 0.79 -2.93 -4.28
N GLY A 50 0.58 -4.08 -3.63
CA GLY A 50 -0.74 -4.52 -3.17
C GLY A 50 -1.36 -3.55 -2.17
N VAL A 51 -0.60 -3.09 -1.18
CA VAL A 51 -1.06 -2.09 -0.20
C VAL A 51 -1.44 -0.78 -0.90
N ALA A 52 -0.62 -0.30 -1.82
CA ALA A 52 -0.92 0.92 -2.58
C ALA A 52 -2.20 0.77 -3.43
N ALA A 53 -2.37 -0.35 -4.13
CA ALA A 53 -3.55 -0.63 -4.94
C ALA A 53 -4.82 -0.69 -4.09
N VAL A 54 -4.77 -1.40 -2.95
CA VAL A 54 -5.89 -1.50 -2.01
C VAL A 54 -6.27 -0.15 -1.43
N ALA A 55 -5.28 0.69 -1.06
CA ALA A 55 -5.53 2.04 -0.57
C ALA A 55 -6.24 2.92 -1.60
N ILE A 56 -5.83 2.85 -2.87
CA ILE A 56 -6.49 3.56 -3.98
C ILE A 56 -7.93 3.07 -4.15
N ILE A 57 -8.15 1.75 -4.16
CA ILE A 57 -9.49 1.17 -4.27
C ILE A 57 -10.39 1.65 -3.14
N PHE A 58 -9.92 1.63 -1.89
CA PHE A 58 -10.70 2.13 -0.75
C PHE A 58 -11.04 3.60 -0.86
N TYR A 59 -10.12 4.42 -1.35
CA TYR A 59 -10.38 5.85 -1.55
C TYR A 59 -11.41 6.10 -2.65
N ILE A 60 -11.34 5.37 -3.77
CA ILE A 60 -12.35 5.44 -4.84
C ILE A 60 -13.72 5.02 -4.32
N ILE A 61 -13.79 3.91 -3.57
CA ILE A 61 -15.05 3.44 -2.96
C ILE A 61 -15.62 4.51 -2.03
N ARG A 62 -14.78 5.13 -1.19
CA ARG A 62 -15.21 6.24 -0.33
C ARG A 62 -15.83 7.37 -1.14
N PHE A 63 -15.17 7.81 -2.21
CA PHE A 63 -15.66 8.89 -3.07
C PHE A 63 -16.99 8.57 -3.77
N MET A 64 -17.26 7.29 -4.02
CA MET A 64 -18.54 6.85 -4.63
C MET A 64 -19.68 6.70 -3.61
N VAL A 65 -19.35 6.38 -2.36
CA VAL A 65 -20.33 5.98 -1.33
C VAL A 65 -20.66 7.11 -0.34
N VAL A 66 -19.75 8.06 -0.17
CA VAL A 66 -19.87 9.21 0.75
C VAL A 66 -19.96 10.49 -0.05
#